data_AF-A0A968KH55-F1
#
_entry.id   AF-A0A968KH55-F1
#
_cell.length_a   1.000
_cell.length_b   1.000
_cell.length_c   1.000
_cell.angle_alpha   90.00
_cell.angle_beta   90.00
_cell.angle_gamma   90.00
#
_symmetry.space_group_name_H-M   'P 1'
#
loop_
_entity.id
_entity.type
_entity.pdbx_description
1 polymer ?
#
loop_
_entity_poly.entity_id
_entity_poly.type
_entity_poly.pdbx_seq_one_letter_code
_entity_poly.pdbx_strand_id
1 'polypeptide(L)'
;MNLVTYEPKTYLDRIFDTDPFFNDFWSWSPMRDRRAAVDRLRVNVIENPDNYTLTAEVPGFAEKDIELEIKDGQMTLKGRAEVSGEKEDTHYRMKEFSCNSFERSFRIGEGVDLDKVTAKLASGILTVVLPKKEEVKPKTVKVEIGS
;
A
#
# COMPACT_ATOMS: atom_id res chain seq x y z
N MET A 1 5.11 5.37 -39.66
CA MET A 1 5.83 4.77 -38.52
C MET A 1 4.78 4.14 -37.63
N ASN A 2 4.68 2.81 -37.60
CA ASN A 2 3.62 2.09 -36.88
C ASN A 2 4.14 1.68 -35.51
N LEU A 3 3.49 2.16 -34.45
CA LEU A 3 3.70 1.67 -33.09
C LEU A 3 2.87 0.39 -32.93
N VAL A 4 3.52 -0.74 -32.69
CA VAL A 4 2.88 -2.01 -32.36
C VAL A 4 3.08 -2.28 -30.88
N THR A 5 2.01 -2.64 -30.18
CA THR A 5 2.03 -2.90 -28.74
C THR A 5 2.81 -4.18 -28.43
N TYR A 6 3.88 -4.05 -27.66
CA TYR A 6 4.63 -5.16 -27.09
C TYR A 6 4.01 -5.53 -25.74
N GLU A 7 3.50 -6.76 -25.62
CA GLU A 7 2.92 -7.27 -24.38
C GLU A 7 3.90 -8.18 -23.64
N PRO A 8 4.66 -7.70 -22.64
CA PRO A 8 5.43 -8.56 -21.76
C PRO A 8 4.50 -9.21 -20.73
N LYS A 9 4.39 -10.54 -20.77
CA LYS A 9 3.69 -11.31 -19.73
C LYS A 9 4.38 -11.10 -18.38
N THR A 10 3.67 -10.49 -17.44
CA THR A 10 4.14 -10.26 -16.06
C THR A 10 3.96 -11.54 -15.26
N TYR A 11 5.08 -12.15 -14.82
CA TYR A 11 5.12 -13.48 -14.18
C TYR A 11 5.36 -13.41 -12.65
N LEU A 12 5.21 -12.24 -12.04
CA LEU A 12 5.74 -11.94 -10.69
C LEU A 12 4.72 -12.04 -9.55
N ASP A 13 3.66 -12.85 -9.70
CA ASP A 13 2.61 -12.98 -8.68
C ASP A 13 2.78 -14.18 -7.72
N ARG A 14 3.90 -14.91 -7.76
CA ARG A 14 4.02 -16.22 -7.05
C ARG A 14 5.17 -16.39 -6.06
N ILE A 15 5.98 -15.36 -5.76
CA ILE A 15 7.23 -15.56 -5.02
C ILE A 15 7.11 -15.25 -3.50
N PHE A 16 6.08 -14.55 -3.04
CA PHE A 16 5.97 -14.11 -1.63
C PHE A 16 5.18 -15.06 -0.69
N ASP A 17 4.99 -16.33 -1.08
CA ASP A 17 4.03 -17.28 -0.48
C ASP A 17 4.64 -18.29 0.53
N THR A 18 5.67 -17.91 1.29
CA THR A 18 6.38 -18.87 2.17
C THR A 18 6.50 -18.49 3.65
N ASP A 19 5.84 -17.41 4.11
CA ASP A 19 5.85 -17.03 5.53
C ASP A 19 4.46 -17.18 6.20
N PRO A 20 4.31 -18.01 7.25
CA PRO A 20 3.03 -18.26 7.93
C PRO A 20 2.39 -17.01 8.56
N PHE A 21 3.18 -15.99 8.91
CA PHE A 21 2.67 -14.72 9.46
C PHE A 21 2.14 -13.76 8.38
N PHE A 22 2.62 -13.86 7.13
CA PHE A 22 2.17 -13.04 5.99
C PHE A 22 0.97 -13.67 5.25
N ASN A 23 0.78 -14.98 5.38
CA ASN A 23 -0.29 -15.69 4.69
C ASN A 23 -1.69 -15.25 5.16
N ASP A 24 -1.90 -14.97 6.45
CA ASP A 24 -3.18 -14.43 6.96
C ASP A 24 -3.40 -12.94 6.63
N PHE A 25 -2.33 -12.24 6.21
CA PHE A 25 -2.39 -10.83 5.80
C PHE A 25 -2.89 -10.67 4.36
N TRP A 26 -2.61 -11.63 3.46
CA TRP A 26 -3.05 -11.60 2.05
C TRP A 26 -4.17 -12.60 1.71
N SER A 27 -4.29 -13.74 2.41
CA SER A 27 -5.29 -14.78 2.09
C SER A 27 -6.61 -14.65 2.85
N TRP A 28 -6.67 -13.91 3.97
CA TRP A 28 -7.91 -13.69 4.73
C TRP A 28 -8.61 -12.40 4.31
N SER A 29 -9.17 -12.41 3.10
CA SER A 29 -10.24 -11.50 2.70
C SER A 29 -11.58 -12.25 2.73
N PRO A 30 -12.27 -12.36 3.88
CA PRO A 30 -13.60 -12.94 3.93
C PRO A 30 -14.66 -11.85 3.67
N MET A 31 -14.44 -10.96 2.71
CA MET A 31 -15.47 -10.03 2.23
C MET A 31 -15.06 -9.54 0.84
N ARG A 32 -15.26 -10.43 -0.12
CA ARG A 32 -15.35 -10.10 -1.53
C ARG A 32 -16.66 -9.32 -1.73
N ASP A 33 -16.74 -8.10 -1.21
CA ASP A 33 -17.83 -7.19 -1.54
C ASP A 33 -17.74 -6.89 -3.04
N ARG A 34 -18.85 -7.11 -3.74
CA ARG A 34 -18.99 -7.02 -5.21
C ARG A 34 -19.00 -5.57 -5.69
N ARG A 35 -18.12 -4.74 -5.11
CA ARG A 35 -17.79 -3.37 -5.53
C ARG A 35 -16.29 -3.15 -5.72
N ALA A 36 -15.45 -4.18 -5.59
CA ALA A 36 -14.00 -4.12 -5.79
C ALA A 36 -13.57 -3.91 -7.27
N ALA A 37 -13.97 -2.79 -7.86
CA ALA A 37 -13.10 -1.98 -8.71
C ALA A 37 -12.78 -0.77 -7.81
N VAL A 38 -11.59 -0.58 -7.26
CA VAL A 38 -10.34 -0.25 -7.95
C VAL A 38 -9.20 -0.49 -6.95
N ASP A 39 -8.56 -1.66 -6.96
CA ASP A 39 -7.28 -1.81 -6.25
C ASP A 39 -6.15 -2.02 -7.26
N ARG A 40 -5.71 -0.89 -7.82
CA ARG A 40 -4.51 -0.80 -8.67
C ARG A 40 -3.36 -0.13 -7.95
N LEU A 41 -3.51 0.16 -6.65
CA LEU A 41 -2.49 0.88 -5.91
C LEU A 41 -1.31 -0.06 -5.67
N ARG A 42 -0.21 0.20 -6.39
CA ARG A 42 1.04 -0.52 -6.22
C ARG A 42 1.75 0.00 -4.99
N VAL A 43 2.14 -0.91 -4.12
CA VAL A 43 2.82 -0.57 -2.87
C VAL A 43 3.99 -1.51 -2.63
N ASN A 44 5.00 -1.01 -1.93
CA ASN A 44 6.05 -1.82 -1.31
C ASN A 44 5.99 -1.62 0.20
N VAL A 45 6.29 -2.68 0.95
CA VAL A 45 6.39 -2.63 2.41
C VAL A 45 7.76 -3.18 2.81
N ILE A 46 8.48 -2.42 3.63
CA ILE A 46 9.75 -2.82 4.21
C ILE A 46 9.57 -2.84 5.73
N GLU A 47 10.00 -3.92 6.37
CA GLU A 47 10.07 -4.04 7.82
C GLU A 47 11.51 -4.03 8.28
N ASN A 48 11.80 -3.20 9.27
CA ASN A 48 13.07 -3.19 10.01
C ASN A 48 12.79 -3.35 11.52
N PRO A 49 13.83 -3.53 12.37
CA PRO A 49 13.62 -3.67 13.81
C PRO A 49 12.88 -2.49 14.46
N ASP A 50 13.01 -1.29 13.90
CA ASP A 50 12.45 -0.07 14.50
C ASP A 50 11.13 0.41 13.88
N ASN A 51 10.82 0.06 12.63
CA ASN A 51 9.62 0.56 11.94
C ASN A 51 9.20 -0.33 10.76
N TYR A 52 7.97 -0.11 10.30
CA TYR A 52 7.51 -0.47 8.96
C TYR A 52 7.52 0.78 8.08
N THR A 53 7.95 0.63 6.83
CA THR A 53 7.88 1.69 5.81
C THR A 53 7.05 1.19 4.64
N LEU A 54 5.92 1.84 4.39
CA LEU A 54 5.09 1.60 3.21
C LEU A 54 5.36 2.68 2.18
N THR A 55 5.59 2.29 0.92
CA THR A 55 5.65 3.22 -0.21
C THR A 55 4.55 2.88 -1.20
N ALA A 56 3.83 3.89 -1.70
CA ALA A 56 2.74 3.72 -2.65
C ALA A 56 2.92 4.63 -3.87
N GLU A 57 2.71 4.08 -5.06
CA GLU A 57 2.73 4.85 -6.31
C GLU A 57 1.40 5.58 -6.50
N VAL A 58 1.40 6.89 -6.30
CA VAL A 58 0.24 7.79 -6.40
C VAL A 58 0.49 8.97 -7.36
N PRO A 59 0.95 8.72 -8.60
CA PRO A 59 1.22 9.79 -9.55
C PRO A 59 -0.06 10.57 -9.89
N GLY A 60 0.05 11.89 -9.93
CA GLY A 60 -1.06 12.79 -10.30
C GLY A 60 -2.01 13.17 -9.17
N PHE A 61 -1.82 12.68 -7.96
CA PHE A 61 -2.56 13.11 -6.77
C PHE A 61 -1.79 14.21 -6.03
N ALA A 62 -2.48 15.26 -5.60
CA ALA A 62 -1.93 16.19 -4.63
C ALA A 62 -2.11 15.65 -3.20
N GLU A 63 -1.37 16.19 -2.23
CA GLU A 63 -1.48 15.76 -0.81
C GLU A 63 -2.92 15.87 -0.28
N LYS A 64 -3.64 16.92 -0.69
CA LYS A 64 -5.06 17.15 -0.33
C LYS A 64 -6.03 16.12 -0.92
N ASP A 65 -5.64 15.40 -1.96
CA ASP A 65 -6.48 14.41 -2.65
C ASP A 65 -6.30 13.01 -2.04
N ILE A 66 -5.42 12.87 -1.04
CA ILE A 66 -5.05 11.62 -0.39
C ILE A 66 -5.46 11.67 1.08
N GLU A 67 -6.08 10.58 1.54
CA GLU A 67 -6.47 10.38 2.93
C GLU A 67 -5.81 9.10 3.47
N LEU A 68 -5.20 9.21 4.65
CA LEU A 68 -4.62 8.10 5.38
C LEU A 68 -5.26 8.02 6.76
N GLU A 69 -6.05 6.98 7.00
CA GLU A 69 -6.74 6.76 8.27
C GLU A 69 -6.17 5.51 8.95
N ILE A 70 -5.98 5.55 10.27
CA ILE A 70 -5.69 4.35 11.07
C ILE A 70 -6.76 4.21 12.14
N LYS A 71 -7.49 3.10 12.09
CA LYS A 71 -8.60 2.82 13.00
C LYS A 71 -8.71 1.33 13.27
N ASP A 72 -8.95 0.94 14.52
CA ASP A 72 -9.20 -0.45 14.93
C ASP A 72 -8.17 -1.47 14.40
N GLY A 73 -6.88 -1.08 14.39
CA GLY A 73 -5.78 -1.93 13.87
C GLY A 73 -5.70 -2.02 12.35
N GLN A 74 -6.37 -1.13 11.62
CA GLN A 74 -6.38 -1.07 10.16
C GLN A 74 -5.95 0.30 9.66
N MET A 75 -4.92 0.35 8.81
CA MET A 75 -4.58 1.51 7.99
C MET A 75 -5.39 1.48 6.70
N THR A 76 -5.99 2.59 6.33
CA THR A 76 -6.68 2.75 5.06
C THR A 76 -6.10 3.93 4.30
N LEU A 77 -5.61 3.67 3.10
CA LEU A 77 -5.06 4.67 2.19
C LEU A 77 -6.05 4.87 1.03
N LYS A 78 -6.61 6.07 0.95
CA LYS A 78 -7.59 6.47 -0.07
C LYS A 78 -7.07 7.66 -0.85
N GLY A 79 -7.48 7.75 -2.10
CA GLY A 79 -7.26 8.95 -2.89
C GLY A 79 -8.35 9.11 -3.91
N ARG A 80 -8.75 10.36 -4.17
CA ARG A 80 -9.73 10.69 -5.20
C ARG A 80 -9.38 12.01 -5.87
N ALA A 81 -9.06 11.94 -7.14
CA ALA A 81 -8.85 13.11 -7.98
C ALA A 81 -10.12 13.36 -8.81
N GLU A 82 -10.62 14.59 -8.80
CA GLU A 82 -11.71 14.99 -9.69
C GLU A 82 -11.20 15.00 -11.14
N VAL A 83 -11.93 14.33 -12.03
CA VAL A 83 -11.67 14.45 -13.46
C VAL A 83 -12.32 15.74 -13.93
N SER A 84 -11.60 16.85 -13.83
CA SER A 84 -12.02 18.08 -14.48
C SER A 84 -11.74 17.97 -15.98
N GLY A 85 -12.78 17.71 -16.78
CA GLY A 85 -12.79 18.15 -18.18
C GLY A 85 -12.43 17.14 -19.26
N GLU A 86 -12.98 15.92 -19.20
CA GLU A 86 -13.24 15.23 -20.48
C GLU A 86 -14.33 16.03 -21.21
N LYS A 87 -13.92 16.87 -22.18
CA LYS A 87 -14.86 17.51 -23.10
C LYS A 87 -15.55 16.39 -23.88
N GLU A 88 -16.84 16.52 -24.16
CA GLU A 88 -17.64 15.48 -24.86
C GLU A 88 -17.01 15.04 -26.20
N ASP A 89 -16.16 15.89 -26.82
CA ASP A 89 -15.43 15.61 -28.06
C ASP A 89 -14.00 15.04 -27.90
N THR A 90 -13.64 14.50 -26.73
CA THR A 90 -12.27 13.99 -26.50
C THR A 90 -12.11 12.56 -27.04
N HIS A 91 -11.47 12.41 -28.21
CA HIS A 91 -11.15 11.11 -28.79
C HIS A 91 -9.75 10.62 -28.42
N TYR A 92 -9.66 9.73 -27.43
CA TYR A 92 -8.42 9.03 -27.12
C TYR A 92 -8.02 8.07 -28.25
N ARG A 93 -6.79 8.18 -28.74
CA ARG A 93 -6.18 7.15 -29.62
C ARG A 93 -5.75 5.92 -28.82
N MET A 94 -5.32 6.11 -27.58
CA MET A 94 -4.99 5.07 -26.60
C MET A 94 -5.08 5.70 -25.20
N LYS A 95 -5.68 5.00 -24.23
CA LYS A 95 -5.80 5.43 -22.83
C LYS A 95 -5.44 4.25 -21.94
N GLU A 96 -4.24 4.24 -21.38
CA GLU A 96 -3.70 3.09 -20.62
C GLU A 96 -3.98 3.17 -19.12
N PHE A 97 -4.32 4.37 -18.61
CA PHE A 97 -4.66 4.59 -17.21
C PHE A 97 -5.94 5.43 -17.09
N SER A 98 -6.75 5.08 -16.09
CA SER A 98 -8.03 5.74 -15.76
C SER A 98 -8.23 5.76 -14.24
N CYS A 99 -7.14 5.94 -13.50
CA CYS A 99 -7.14 5.84 -12.04
C CYS A 99 -7.47 7.20 -11.45
N ASN A 100 -8.76 7.42 -11.19
CA ASN A 100 -9.26 8.68 -10.62
C ASN A 100 -9.52 8.52 -9.11
N SER A 101 -9.43 7.29 -8.62
CA SER A 101 -9.52 6.99 -7.21
C SER A 101 -8.86 5.66 -6.90
N PHE A 102 -8.32 5.53 -5.69
CA PHE A 102 -7.85 4.28 -5.12
C PHE A 102 -8.31 4.18 -3.66
N GLU A 103 -8.46 2.95 -3.18
CA GLU A 103 -8.66 2.65 -1.78
C GLU A 103 -8.02 1.30 -1.49
N ARG A 104 -7.06 1.29 -0.56
CA ARG A 104 -6.38 0.07 -0.13
C ARG A 104 -6.19 0.07 1.38
N SER A 105 -6.48 -1.05 2.01
CA SER A 105 -6.38 -1.20 3.46
C SER A 105 -5.31 -2.22 3.85
N PHE A 106 -4.65 -1.98 4.98
CA PHE A 106 -3.59 -2.81 5.55
C PHE A 106 -3.90 -3.03 7.03
N ARG A 107 -3.86 -4.28 7.51
CA ARG A 107 -3.81 -4.51 8.96
C ARG A 107 -2.47 -4.06 9.51
N ILE A 108 -2.50 -3.35 10.62
CA ILE A 108 -1.32 -2.94 11.38
C ILE A 108 -1.34 -3.68 12.71
N GLY A 109 -0.21 -4.26 13.10
CA GLY A 109 -0.10 -4.89 14.42
C GLY A 109 -0.21 -3.86 15.56
N GLU A 110 -0.61 -4.32 16.74
CA GLU A 110 -0.75 -3.49 17.96
C GLU A 110 0.58 -2.83 18.42
N GLY A 111 1.70 -3.31 17.85
CA GLY A 111 3.04 -2.82 18.12
C GLY A 111 3.43 -1.54 17.41
N VAL A 112 2.53 -0.84 16.70
CA VAL A 112 2.85 0.46 16.08
C VAL A 112 2.54 1.62 17.03
N ASP A 113 3.48 2.55 17.13
CA ASP A 113 3.35 3.81 17.86
C ASP A 113 2.65 4.84 16.98
N LEU A 114 1.33 4.94 17.15
CA LEU A 114 0.45 5.77 16.30
C LEU A 114 0.78 7.27 16.38
N ASP A 115 1.28 7.74 17.52
CA ASP A 115 1.60 9.16 17.75
C ASP A 115 2.83 9.61 16.95
N LYS A 116 3.63 8.66 16.44
CA LYS A 116 4.86 8.92 15.67
C LYS A 116 4.76 8.53 14.20
N VAL A 117 3.57 8.18 13.72
CA VAL A 117 3.36 7.89 12.31
C VAL A 117 3.60 9.15 11.49
N THR A 118 4.39 9.02 10.41
CA THR A 118 4.66 10.13 9.50
C THR A 118 4.39 9.69 8.07
N ALA A 119 3.93 10.63 7.25
CA ALA A 119 3.71 10.43 5.83
C ALA A 119 4.33 11.58 5.03
N LYS A 120 4.89 11.27 3.87
CA LYS A 120 5.46 12.25 2.96
C LYS A 120 5.17 11.87 1.51
N LEU A 121 4.65 12.81 0.74
CA LEU A 121 4.49 12.68 -0.70
C LEU A 121 5.65 13.39 -1.41
N ALA A 122 6.35 12.66 -2.28
CA ALA A 122 7.41 13.24 -3.10
C ALA A 122 7.43 12.57 -4.47
N SER A 123 7.40 13.36 -5.54
CA SER A 123 7.52 12.88 -6.93
C SER A 123 6.52 11.76 -7.29
N GLY A 124 5.30 11.83 -6.77
CA GLY A 124 4.24 10.83 -7.01
C GLY A 124 4.38 9.54 -6.18
N ILE A 125 5.32 9.49 -5.22
CA ILE A 125 5.45 8.38 -4.27
C ILE A 125 5.06 8.87 -2.88
N LEU A 126 4.06 8.20 -2.28
CA LEU A 126 3.70 8.37 -0.89
C LEU A 126 4.51 7.41 -0.04
N THR A 127 5.26 7.93 0.93
CA THR A 127 6.01 7.15 1.91
C THR A 127 5.37 7.33 3.28
N VAL A 128 4.93 6.23 3.90
CA VAL A 128 4.37 6.18 5.25
C VAL A 128 5.33 5.39 6.14
N VAL A 129 5.77 6.01 7.24
CA VAL A 129 6.61 5.37 8.26
C VAL A 129 5.77 5.11 9.49
N LEU A 130 5.74 3.85 9.91
CA LEU A 130 4.98 3.33 11.05
C LEU A 130 5.99 2.81 12.10
N PRO A 131 6.40 3.63 13.07
CA PRO A 131 7.37 3.22 14.09
C PRO A 131 6.81 2.12 15.00
N LYS A 132 7.67 1.19 15.41
CA LYS A 132 7.32 0.16 16.40
C LYS A 132 7.45 0.73 17.82
N LYS A 133 6.51 0.38 18.70
CA LYS A 133 6.57 0.63 20.14
C LYS A 133 7.82 -0.04 20.73
N GLU A 134 8.43 0.61 21.71
CA GLU A 134 9.64 0.07 22.38
C GLU A 134 9.39 -1.29 23.04
N GLU A 135 8.16 -1.54 23.50
CA GLU A 135 7.75 -2.81 24.13
C GLU A 135 7.76 -4.01 23.17
N VAL A 136 7.63 -3.76 21.86
CA VAL A 136 7.56 -4.79 20.80
C VAL A 136 8.92 -5.02 20.13
N LYS A 137 9.95 -4.26 20.51
CA LYS A 137 11.32 -4.54 20.06
C LYS A 137 11.79 -5.90 20.61
N PRO A 138 12.47 -6.73 19.80
CA PRO A 138 12.88 -8.06 20.23
C PRO A 138 13.77 -7.96 21.48
N LYS A 139 13.29 -8.52 22.60
CA LYS A 139 14.05 -8.62 23.84
C LYS A 139 14.95 -9.84 23.76
N THR A 140 16.26 -9.63 23.72
CA THR A 140 17.23 -10.73 23.83
C THR A 140 17.24 -11.22 25.28
N VAL A 141 16.70 -12.41 25.54
CA VAL A 141 16.83 -13.08 26.83
C VAL A 141 18.05 -13.98 26.79
N LYS A 142 19.06 -13.69 27.62
CA LYS A 142 20.14 -14.64 27.89
C LYS A 142 19.61 -15.71 28.85
N VAL A 143 19.58 -16.96 28.41
CA VAL A 143 19.25 -18.10 29.26
C VAL A 143 20.56 -18.68 29.77
N GLU A 144 20.76 -18.69 31.09
CA GLU A 144 21.90 -19.37 31.71
C GLU A 144 21.65 -20.88 31.74
N ILE A 145 22.64 -21.66 31.34
CA ILE A 145 22.58 -23.13 31.40
C ILE A 145 22.98 -23.54 32.81
N GLY A 146 22.01 -24.05 33.57
CA GLY A 146 22.24 -24.63 34.90
C GLY A 146 23.08 -25.90 34.82
N SER A 147 24.00 -26.06 35.77
CA SER A 147 24.86 -27.24 35.94
C SER A 147 24.09 -28.46 36.44
#